data_AF-A0A410Q521-F1
#
_entry.id   AF-A0A410Q521-F1
#
_cell.length_a   1.000
_cell.length_b   1.000
_cell.length_c   1.000
_cell.angle_alpha   90.00
_cell.angle_beta   90.00
_cell.angle_gamma   90.00
#
_symmetry.space_group_name_H-M   'P 1'
#
loop_
_entity.id
_entity.type
_entity.pdbx_description
1 polymer ?
#
loop_
_entity_poly.entity_id
_entity_poly.type
_entity_poly.pdbx_seq_one_letter_code
_entity_poly.pdbx_strand_id
1 'polypeptide(L)'
;MKESIRFDFLRNVQLVYADFDRLLVILLTASIFAPFYVSMVVVIGIALMTMINCKKRVRAFEAPYTKFLFAFLIVTFFVAAIYNNYIGMAYSILIYAVVSCALYIRSIMTRSIFNEAMDLICVGSIISLFVALYQKASALSTIPDYRPVSVFINANYYGMIIEFVVIIALYRIFTNAELSAFYFAVIGLNFIGLYLTASFSSFTAMFAAVAVMLFLKKKNKIAVAFILSVVVFVGLLAVFPQLLPRGSQAIDRTLAQRLSIWTASVKGIEQHLFFGRGAMAYQMIYEQFSGYKTYHCHNLFLDVLLNFGIVGFACIGIYVGVQLKLLFLRVRNNICMDMNILMAAASAAVFVHGLTDVTILWIQTGVLFALIYSSTGIGSGYIEKSVHVPSLLPEYSGDSVAALYLKN
;
A
#
# COMPACT_ATOMS: atom_id res chain seq x y z
N MET A 1 10.78 28.35 -40.02
CA MET A 1 10.78 26.93 -40.43
C MET A 1 11.57 26.02 -39.47
N LYS A 2 12.85 26.29 -39.16
CA LYS A 2 13.63 25.51 -38.15
C LYS A 2 13.01 25.50 -36.75
N GLU A 3 12.41 26.60 -36.30
CA GLU A 3 11.75 26.67 -34.99
C GLU A 3 10.44 25.89 -34.91
N SER A 4 9.65 25.85 -36.00
CA SER A 4 8.41 25.06 -36.07
C SER A 4 8.72 23.56 -36.07
N ILE A 5 9.74 23.12 -36.82
CA ILE A 5 10.18 21.71 -36.83
C ILE A 5 10.71 21.30 -35.45
N ARG A 6 11.46 22.18 -34.76
CA ARG A 6 11.95 21.91 -33.40
C ARG A 6 10.80 21.83 -32.39
N PHE A 7 9.78 22.69 -32.54
CA PHE A 7 8.60 22.68 -31.69
C PHE A 7 7.76 21.41 -31.89
N ASP A 8 7.51 21.01 -33.13
CA ASP A 8 6.78 19.79 -33.47
C ASP A 8 7.52 18.52 -33.03
N PHE A 9 8.85 18.50 -33.18
CA PHE A 9 9.69 17.41 -32.67
C PHE A 9 9.62 17.29 -31.14
N LEU A 10 9.76 18.40 -30.41
CA LEU A 10 9.66 18.40 -28.94
C LEU A 10 8.26 17.97 -28.46
N ARG A 11 7.21 18.39 -29.17
CA ARG A 11 5.83 17.97 -28.89
C ARG A 11 5.64 16.46 -29.10
N ASN A 12 6.14 15.93 -30.21
CA ASN A 12 6.03 14.50 -30.52
C ASN A 12 6.82 13.65 -29.52
N VAL A 13 8.00 14.10 -29.10
CA VAL A 13 8.76 13.46 -28.03
C VAL A 13 7.97 13.48 -26.71
N GLN A 14 7.39 14.61 -26.31
CA GLN A 14 6.59 14.68 -25.09
C GLN A 14 5.36 13.75 -25.12
N LEU A 15 4.68 13.62 -26.26
CA LEU A 15 3.57 12.69 -26.43
C LEU A 15 4.01 11.23 -26.27
N VAL A 16 5.10 10.82 -26.94
CA VAL A 16 5.65 9.47 -26.82
C VAL A 16 6.07 9.15 -25.37
N TYR A 17 6.68 10.10 -24.67
CA TYR A 17 7.04 9.92 -23.26
C TYR A 17 5.81 9.82 -22.35
N ALA A 18 4.78 10.64 -22.58
CA ALA A 18 3.53 10.58 -21.83
C ALA A 18 2.80 9.24 -22.04
N ASP A 19 2.80 8.73 -23.28
CA ASP A 19 2.23 7.43 -23.62
C ASP A 19 3.01 6.27 -22.97
N PHE A 20 4.35 6.36 -22.92
CA PHE A 20 5.18 5.37 -22.25
C PHE A 20 4.96 5.35 -20.73
N ASP A 21 4.95 6.53 -20.10
CA ASP A 21 4.72 6.66 -18.65
C ASP A 21 3.33 6.16 -18.26
N ARG A 22 2.30 6.46 -19.09
CA ARG A 22 0.96 5.89 -18.94
C ARG A 22 0.97 4.37 -19.05
N LEU A 23 1.62 3.81 -20.07
CA LEU A 23 1.72 2.36 -20.27
C LEU A 23 2.34 1.66 -19.06
N LEU A 24 3.40 2.24 -18.46
CA LEU A 24 4.02 1.66 -17.27
C LEU A 24 3.07 1.60 -16.07
N VAL A 25 2.29 2.67 -15.83
CA VAL A 25 1.32 2.68 -14.73
C VAL A 25 0.22 1.64 -14.96
N ILE A 26 -0.29 1.56 -16.19
CA ILE A 26 -1.33 0.58 -16.55
C ILE A 26 -0.80 -0.86 -16.46
N LEU A 27 0.41 -1.12 -16.91
CA LEU A 27 1.07 -2.42 -16.78
C LEU A 27 1.26 -2.81 -15.30
N LEU A 28 1.76 -1.88 -14.48
CA LEU A 28 1.91 -2.10 -13.03
C LEU A 28 0.55 -2.40 -12.39
N THR A 29 -0.49 -1.65 -12.76
CA THR A 29 -1.85 -1.83 -12.25
C THR A 29 -2.43 -3.19 -12.62
N ALA A 30 -2.33 -3.59 -13.89
CA ALA A 30 -2.78 -4.90 -14.35
C ALA A 30 -2.02 -6.04 -13.66
N SER A 31 -0.72 -5.86 -13.40
CA SER A 31 0.11 -6.89 -12.78
C SER A 31 -0.32 -7.29 -11.37
N ILE A 32 -1.04 -6.42 -10.64
CA ILE A 32 -1.56 -6.68 -9.29
C ILE A 32 -2.56 -7.84 -9.30
N PHE A 33 -3.35 -7.94 -10.38
CA PHE A 33 -4.41 -8.94 -10.54
C PHE A 33 -3.96 -10.20 -11.30
N ALA A 34 -2.66 -10.34 -11.50
CA ALA A 34 -2.01 -11.54 -11.99
C ALA A 34 -1.30 -12.27 -10.82
N PRO A 35 -0.79 -13.50 -11.00
CA PRO A 35 0.05 -14.15 -9.99
C PRO A 35 1.19 -13.24 -9.54
N PHE A 36 1.50 -13.24 -8.24
CA PHE A 36 2.40 -12.25 -7.62
C PHE A 36 3.78 -12.13 -8.26
N TYR A 37 4.29 -13.18 -8.91
CA TYR A 37 5.54 -13.16 -9.67
C TYR A 37 5.51 -12.11 -10.80
N VAL A 38 4.34 -11.89 -11.42
CA VAL A 38 4.16 -10.87 -12.46
C VAL A 38 4.33 -9.47 -11.87
N SER A 39 3.67 -9.18 -10.74
CA SER A 39 3.87 -7.92 -10.00
C SER A 39 5.33 -7.71 -9.62
N MET A 40 6.00 -8.77 -9.15
CA MET A 40 7.41 -8.71 -8.76
C MET A 40 8.32 -8.35 -9.96
N VAL A 41 8.12 -9.00 -11.11
CA VAL A 41 8.89 -8.72 -12.33
C VAL A 41 8.65 -7.29 -12.83
N VAL A 42 7.40 -6.82 -12.84
CA VAL A 42 7.08 -5.46 -13.28
C VAL A 42 7.70 -4.41 -12.34
N VAL A 43 7.60 -4.61 -11.03
CA VAL A 43 8.22 -3.72 -10.03
C VAL A 43 9.74 -3.67 -10.18
N ILE A 44 10.40 -4.82 -10.30
CA ILE A 44 11.85 -4.88 -10.48
C ILE A 44 12.24 -4.23 -11.80
N GLY A 45 11.50 -4.48 -12.89
CA GLY A 45 11.74 -3.87 -14.20
C GLY A 45 11.65 -2.34 -14.15
N ILE A 46 10.61 -1.78 -13.51
CA ILE A 46 10.44 -0.33 -13.34
C ILE A 46 11.55 0.25 -12.45
N ALA A 47 11.92 -0.46 -11.37
CA ALA A 47 12.98 -0.02 -10.47
C ALA A 47 14.35 0.01 -11.19
N LEU A 48 14.71 -1.05 -11.91
CA LEU A 48 15.95 -1.12 -12.70
C LEU A 48 15.99 -0.04 -13.78
N MET A 49 14.90 0.13 -14.53
CA MET A 49 14.78 1.20 -15.54
C MET A 49 14.99 2.58 -14.91
N THR A 50 14.39 2.83 -13.75
CA THR A 50 14.54 4.09 -13.00
C THR A 50 16.00 4.30 -12.59
N MET A 51 16.68 3.26 -12.10
CA MET A 51 18.07 3.36 -11.64
C MET A 51 19.07 3.57 -12.80
N ILE A 52 18.84 2.92 -13.94
CA ILE A 52 19.70 3.00 -15.14
C ILE A 52 19.57 4.36 -15.82
N ASN A 53 18.36 4.92 -15.93
CA ASN A 53 18.14 6.17 -16.65
C ASN A 53 18.31 7.38 -15.73
N CYS A 54 19.41 8.14 -15.91
CA CYS A 54 19.74 9.31 -15.09
C CYS A 54 18.60 10.33 -14.99
N LYS A 55 17.86 10.61 -16.07
CA LYS A 55 16.75 11.59 -16.04
C LYS A 55 15.60 11.09 -15.17
N LYS A 56 15.26 9.81 -15.30
CA LYS A 56 14.19 9.17 -14.50
C LYS A 56 14.58 9.05 -13.03
N ARG A 57 15.84 8.72 -12.76
CA ARG A 57 16.41 8.65 -11.41
C ARG A 57 16.33 9.98 -10.68
N VAL A 58 16.77 11.06 -11.32
CA VAL A 58 16.72 12.41 -10.74
C VAL A 58 15.27 12.78 -10.44
N ARG A 59 14.37 12.63 -11.41
CA ARG A 59 12.94 12.93 -11.23
C ARG A 59 12.26 12.10 -10.13
N ALA A 60 12.61 10.82 -9.99
CA ALA A 60 12.07 9.97 -8.93
C ALA A 60 12.57 10.38 -7.53
N PHE A 61 13.84 10.79 -7.44
CA PHE A 61 14.53 11.06 -6.17
C PHE A 61 14.60 12.53 -5.77
N GLU A 62 13.97 13.42 -6.55
CA GLU A 62 13.73 14.82 -6.20
C GLU A 62 12.82 14.98 -4.96
N ALA A 63 12.04 13.94 -4.61
CA ALA A 63 11.13 14.01 -3.47
C ALA A 63 11.89 14.24 -2.15
N PRO A 64 11.35 15.08 -1.24
CA PRO A 64 11.99 15.33 0.04
C PRO A 64 12.13 14.04 0.86
N TYR A 65 13.25 13.92 1.59
CA TYR A 65 13.61 12.77 2.45
C TYR A 65 13.82 11.42 1.73
N THR A 66 13.90 11.40 0.40
CA THR A 66 14.25 10.18 -0.35
C THR A 66 15.61 9.63 0.04
N LYS A 67 16.62 10.50 0.22
CA LYS A 67 17.97 10.09 0.66
C LYS A 67 17.95 9.42 2.03
N PHE A 68 17.15 9.95 2.95
CA PHE A 68 16.97 9.38 4.29
C PHE A 68 16.33 7.98 4.22
N LEU A 69 15.28 7.82 3.40
CA LEU A 69 14.63 6.54 3.19
C LEU A 69 15.59 5.48 2.63
N PHE A 70 16.41 5.83 1.65
CA PHE A 70 17.39 4.89 1.09
C PHE A 70 18.54 4.57 2.03
N ALA A 71 19.04 5.55 2.79
CA ALA A 71 20.04 5.30 3.83
C ALA A 71 19.50 4.29 4.87
N PHE A 72 18.25 4.45 5.29
CA PHE A 72 17.57 3.49 6.16
C PHE A 72 17.53 2.08 5.56
N LEU A 73 17.11 1.94 4.29
CA LEU A 73 17.05 0.62 3.62
C LEU A 73 18.41 -0.06 3.44
N ILE A 74 19.49 0.72 3.29
CA ILE A 74 20.84 0.17 3.26
C ILE A 74 21.21 -0.41 4.64
N VAL A 75 20.91 0.32 5.72
CA VAL A 75 21.16 -0.17 7.08
C VAL A 75 20.39 -1.46 7.34
N THR A 76 19.13 -1.58 6.92
CA THR A 76 18.33 -2.80 7.15
C THR A 76 18.95 -4.04 6.48
N PHE A 77 19.56 -3.88 5.30
CA PHE A 77 20.28 -4.97 4.62
C PHE A 77 21.49 -5.45 5.44
N PHE A 78 22.32 -4.52 5.93
CA PHE A 78 23.50 -4.88 6.70
C PHE A 78 23.15 -5.45 8.08
N VAL A 79 22.09 -4.96 8.72
CA VAL A 79 21.57 -5.58 9.95
C VAL A 79 21.18 -7.03 9.69
N ALA A 80 20.45 -7.32 8.62
CA ALA A 80 20.12 -8.70 8.27
C ALA A 80 21.37 -9.56 8.03
N ALA A 81 22.40 -9.01 7.37
CA ALA A 81 23.67 -9.70 7.12
C ALA A 81 24.42 -10.06 8.43
N ILE A 82 24.43 -9.16 9.43
CA ILE A 82 25.08 -9.40 10.74
C ILE A 82 24.47 -10.64 11.44
N TYR A 83 23.16 -10.88 11.27
CA TYR A 83 22.47 -12.02 11.85
C TYR A 83 22.39 -13.24 10.92
N ASN A 84 23.14 -13.27 9.81
CA ASN A 84 23.07 -14.32 8.78
C ASN A 84 21.63 -14.54 8.24
N ASN A 85 20.82 -13.49 8.23
CA ASN A 85 19.43 -13.51 7.77
C ASN A 85 19.37 -13.26 6.25
N TYR A 86 19.70 -14.28 5.45
CA TYR A 86 19.71 -14.18 3.99
C TYR A 86 18.33 -13.87 3.39
N ILE A 87 17.25 -14.35 4.02
CA ILE A 87 15.88 -14.01 3.63
C ILE A 87 15.65 -12.52 3.84
N GLY A 88 16.02 -11.98 5.01
CA GLY A 88 15.91 -10.56 5.32
C GLY A 88 16.74 -9.66 4.40
N MET A 89 17.91 -10.12 3.96
CA MET A 89 18.72 -9.43 2.94
C MET A 89 17.95 -9.35 1.60
N ALA A 90 17.38 -10.45 1.13
CA ALA A 90 16.58 -10.48 -0.10
C ALA A 90 15.34 -9.57 0.00
N TYR A 91 14.62 -9.61 1.12
CA TYR A 91 13.48 -8.71 1.35
C TYR A 91 13.89 -7.24 1.41
N SER A 92 15.06 -6.91 1.97
CA SER A 92 15.58 -5.52 1.97
C SER A 92 15.81 -5.00 0.55
N ILE A 93 16.35 -5.84 -0.34
CA ILE A 93 16.51 -5.51 -1.78
C ILE A 93 15.14 -5.35 -2.45
N LEU A 94 14.19 -6.22 -2.16
CA LEU A 94 12.84 -6.13 -2.73
C LEU A 94 12.12 -4.85 -2.27
N ILE A 95 12.21 -4.48 -0.99
CA ILE A 95 11.65 -3.23 -0.47
C ILE A 95 12.30 -2.03 -1.16
N TYR A 96 13.61 -2.06 -1.40
CA TYR A 96 14.30 -1.04 -2.19
C TYR A 96 13.71 -0.88 -3.59
N ALA A 97 13.45 -2.00 -4.28
CA ALA A 97 12.81 -1.98 -5.61
C ALA A 97 11.38 -1.43 -5.56
N VAL A 98 10.57 -1.83 -4.57
CA VAL A 98 9.20 -1.33 -4.37
C VAL A 98 9.19 0.17 -4.13
N VAL A 99 10.05 0.67 -3.23
CA VAL A 99 10.17 2.11 -2.94
C VAL A 99 10.62 2.89 -4.16
N SER A 100 11.62 2.39 -4.90
CA SER A 100 12.10 3.02 -6.13
C SER A 100 10.99 3.10 -7.20
N CYS A 101 10.24 2.01 -7.37
CA CYS A 101 9.07 1.96 -8.24
C CYS A 101 8.00 2.98 -7.81
N ALA A 102 7.63 3.00 -6.53
CA ALA A 102 6.62 3.91 -5.99
C ALA A 102 7.00 5.39 -6.20
N LEU A 103 8.26 5.75 -5.95
CA LEU A 103 8.77 7.11 -6.15
C LEU A 103 8.78 7.51 -7.63
N TYR A 104 9.17 6.61 -8.54
CA TYR A 104 9.10 6.86 -9.97
C TYR A 104 7.66 7.09 -10.42
N ILE A 105 6.74 6.19 -10.06
CA ILE A 105 5.32 6.28 -10.41
C ILE A 105 4.70 7.58 -9.87
N ARG A 106 5.02 7.96 -8.63
CA ARG A 106 4.63 9.26 -8.04
C ARG A 106 5.10 10.44 -8.90
N SER A 107 6.33 10.40 -9.43
CA SER A 107 6.94 11.52 -10.16
C SER A 107 6.34 11.76 -11.57
N ILE A 108 5.72 10.74 -12.15
CA ILE A 108 5.09 10.79 -13.48
C ILE A 108 3.56 10.88 -13.43
N MET A 109 2.98 10.77 -12.22
CA MET A 109 1.53 10.64 -12.08
C MET A 109 0.79 11.91 -12.49
N THR A 110 -0.30 11.73 -13.26
CA THR A 110 -1.26 12.79 -13.61
C THR A 110 -2.65 12.40 -13.15
N ARG A 111 -3.59 13.36 -13.10
CA ARG A 111 -4.98 13.06 -12.71
C ARG A 111 -5.63 12.04 -13.64
N SER A 112 -5.36 12.13 -14.94
CA SER A 112 -5.91 11.23 -15.95
C SER A 112 -5.39 9.80 -15.74
N ILE A 113 -4.07 9.62 -15.69
CA ILE A 113 -3.44 8.31 -15.51
C ILE A 113 -3.85 7.68 -14.17
N PHE A 114 -3.91 8.47 -13.10
CA PHE A 114 -4.35 7.99 -11.79
C PHE A 114 -5.79 7.45 -11.84
N ASN A 115 -6.69 8.22 -12.43
CA ASN A 115 -8.08 7.85 -12.57
C ASN A 115 -8.24 6.58 -13.41
N GLU A 116 -7.52 6.48 -14.53
CA GLU A 116 -7.53 5.28 -15.36
C GLU A 116 -7.01 4.03 -14.61
N ALA A 117 -5.95 4.17 -13.82
CA ALA A 117 -5.46 3.10 -12.95
C ALA A 117 -6.52 2.67 -11.92
N MET A 118 -7.21 3.62 -11.28
CA MET A 118 -8.30 3.33 -10.34
C MET A 118 -9.47 2.57 -11.00
N ASP A 119 -9.79 2.90 -12.26
CA ASP A 119 -10.82 2.20 -13.03
C ASP A 119 -10.39 0.76 -13.36
N LEU A 120 -9.14 0.59 -13.79
CA LEU A 120 -8.57 -0.72 -14.06
C LEU A 120 -8.51 -1.60 -12.79
N ILE A 121 -8.23 -1.00 -11.63
CA ILE A 121 -8.31 -1.68 -10.32
C ILE A 121 -9.72 -2.21 -10.05
N CYS A 122 -10.75 -1.40 -10.31
CA CYS A 122 -12.14 -1.83 -10.15
C CYS A 122 -12.45 -3.01 -11.07
N VAL A 123 -12.05 -2.96 -12.35
CA VAL A 123 -12.24 -4.07 -13.30
C VAL A 123 -11.48 -5.32 -12.89
N GLY A 124 -10.19 -5.20 -12.51
CA GLY A 124 -9.36 -6.32 -12.07
C GLY A 124 -9.89 -7.02 -10.81
N SER A 125 -10.54 -6.26 -9.92
CA SER A 125 -11.18 -6.82 -8.72
C SER A 125 -12.33 -7.77 -9.04
N ILE A 126 -13.09 -7.49 -10.11
CA ILE A 126 -14.20 -8.35 -10.56
C ILE A 126 -13.66 -9.69 -11.05
N ILE A 127 -12.55 -9.68 -11.81
CA ILE A 127 -11.86 -10.90 -12.25
C ILE A 127 -11.42 -11.71 -11.02
N SER A 128 -10.86 -11.04 -10.01
CA SER A 128 -10.42 -11.68 -8.78
C SER A 128 -11.57 -12.36 -8.02
N LEU A 129 -12.76 -11.76 -8.01
CA LEU A 129 -13.95 -12.38 -7.44
C LEU A 129 -14.31 -13.68 -8.16
N PHE A 130 -14.34 -13.68 -9.50
CA PHE A 130 -14.69 -14.89 -10.25
C PHE A 130 -13.67 -16.02 -10.02
N VAL A 131 -12.38 -15.70 -9.94
CA VAL A 131 -11.35 -16.68 -9.56
C VAL A 131 -11.61 -17.22 -8.15
N ALA A 132 -11.95 -16.37 -7.18
CA ALA A 132 -12.25 -16.78 -5.81
C ALA A 132 -13.51 -17.67 -5.72
N LEU A 133 -14.55 -17.35 -6.47
CA LEU A 133 -15.78 -18.15 -6.57
C LEU A 133 -15.48 -19.52 -7.16
N TYR A 134 -14.70 -19.58 -8.24
CA TYR A 134 -14.27 -20.84 -8.83
C TYR A 134 -13.47 -21.69 -7.84
N GLN A 135 -12.49 -21.09 -7.14
CA GLN A 135 -11.69 -21.78 -6.13
C GLN A 135 -12.55 -22.30 -4.96
N LYS A 136 -13.54 -21.52 -4.51
CA LYS A 136 -14.46 -21.97 -3.45
C LYS A 136 -15.35 -23.11 -3.92
N ALA A 137 -15.90 -23.01 -5.13
CA ALA A 137 -16.76 -24.03 -5.70
C ALA A 137 -16.02 -25.35 -5.94
N SER A 138 -14.78 -25.30 -6.46
CA SER A 138 -13.97 -26.50 -6.71
C SER A 138 -13.48 -27.18 -5.43
N ALA A 139 -13.23 -26.40 -4.36
CA ALA A 139 -12.84 -26.94 -3.05
C ALA A 139 -14.02 -27.38 -2.18
N LEU A 140 -15.27 -27.13 -2.58
CA LEU A 140 -16.44 -27.31 -1.71
C LEU A 140 -16.62 -28.76 -1.23
N SER A 141 -16.32 -29.74 -2.08
CA SER A 141 -16.48 -31.16 -1.76
C SER A 141 -15.35 -31.73 -0.90
N THR A 142 -14.16 -31.11 -0.91
CA THR A 142 -12.95 -31.64 -0.25
C THR A 142 -12.60 -30.86 1.00
N ILE A 143 -12.70 -29.53 0.95
CA ILE A 143 -12.36 -28.61 2.04
C ILE A 143 -13.43 -27.51 2.09
N PRO A 144 -14.62 -27.79 2.68
CA PRO A 144 -15.72 -26.83 2.76
C PRO A 144 -15.33 -25.49 3.42
N ASP A 145 -14.40 -25.53 4.38
CA ASP A 145 -13.88 -24.35 5.09
C ASP A 145 -12.77 -23.59 4.34
N TYR A 146 -12.47 -23.99 3.10
CA TYR A 146 -11.43 -23.35 2.30
C TYR A 146 -11.74 -21.86 2.10
N ARG A 147 -10.74 -21.04 2.39
CA ARG A 147 -10.78 -19.58 2.22
C ARG A 147 -10.11 -19.25 0.89
N PRO A 148 -10.88 -18.92 -0.16
CA PRO A 148 -10.30 -18.61 -1.46
C PRO A 148 -9.36 -17.40 -1.36
N VAL A 149 -8.24 -17.54 -2.05
CA VAL A 149 -7.15 -16.56 -2.06
C VAL A 149 -7.16 -15.75 -3.37
N SER A 150 -7.98 -16.15 -4.34
CA SER A 150 -8.00 -15.62 -5.70
C SER A 150 -6.62 -15.74 -6.36
N VAL A 151 -6.12 -14.67 -6.98
CA VAL A 151 -4.76 -14.54 -7.52
C VAL A 151 -3.73 -14.09 -6.47
N PHE A 152 -4.18 -13.91 -5.22
CA PHE A 152 -3.33 -13.55 -4.08
C PHE A 152 -2.96 -14.84 -3.34
N ILE A 153 -1.78 -14.91 -2.71
CA ILE A 153 -1.33 -16.18 -2.08
C ILE A 153 -1.94 -16.45 -0.70
N ASN A 154 -2.75 -15.51 -0.19
CA ASN A 154 -3.34 -15.56 1.13
C ASN A 154 -4.69 -14.81 1.13
N ALA A 155 -5.69 -15.36 1.83
CA ALA A 155 -7.01 -14.75 1.94
C ALA A 155 -7.00 -13.38 2.65
N ASN A 156 -6.05 -13.12 3.55
CA ASN A 156 -5.88 -11.80 4.17
C ASN A 156 -5.29 -10.78 3.18
N TYR A 157 -4.41 -11.21 2.25
CA TYR A 157 -3.94 -10.36 1.16
C TYR A 157 -5.08 -10.01 0.21
N TYR A 158 -5.92 -11.00 -0.14
CA TYR A 158 -7.10 -10.73 -0.93
C TYR A 158 -8.07 -9.76 -0.23
N GLY A 159 -8.29 -9.96 1.08
CA GLY A 159 -9.10 -9.06 1.90
C GLY A 159 -8.58 -7.61 1.90
N MET A 160 -7.26 -7.42 1.98
CA MET A 160 -6.66 -6.08 1.89
C MET A 160 -6.81 -5.43 0.51
N ILE A 161 -6.71 -6.21 -0.57
CA ILE A 161 -7.00 -5.70 -1.91
C ILE A 161 -8.46 -5.22 -2.00
N ILE A 162 -9.40 -5.97 -1.42
CA ILE A 162 -10.82 -5.58 -1.35
C ILE A 162 -11.00 -4.29 -0.53
N GLU A 163 -10.32 -4.15 0.62
CA GLU A 163 -10.35 -2.92 1.42
C GLU A 163 -9.99 -1.69 0.57
N PHE A 164 -8.92 -1.78 -0.22
CA PHE A 164 -8.50 -0.72 -1.13
C PHE A 164 -9.48 -0.53 -2.30
N VAL A 165 -9.95 -1.60 -2.93
CA VAL A 165 -10.91 -1.52 -4.04
C VAL A 165 -12.21 -0.82 -3.63
N VAL A 166 -12.73 -1.11 -2.43
CA VAL A 166 -13.97 -0.48 -1.93
C VAL A 166 -13.81 1.03 -1.79
N ILE A 167 -12.71 1.50 -1.18
CA ILE A 167 -12.47 2.94 -1.05
C ILE A 167 -12.11 3.59 -2.40
N ILE A 168 -11.47 2.87 -3.32
CA ILE A 168 -11.22 3.34 -4.69
C ILE A 168 -12.54 3.51 -5.45
N ALA A 169 -13.45 2.53 -5.37
CA ALA A 169 -14.77 2.61 -5.98
C ALA A 169 -15.59 3.78 -5.40
N LEU A 170 -15.56 3.99 -4.07
CA LEU A 170 -16.19 5.15 -3.44
C LEU A 170 -15.57 6.48 -3.90
N TYR A 171 -14.24 6.56 -3.98
CA TYR A 171 -13.55 7.71 -4.57
C TYR A 171 -14.06 7.98 -5.98
N ARG A 172 -14.18 6.94 -6.81
CA ARG A 172 -14.67 7.06 -8.19
C ARG A 172 -16.14 7.45 -8.29
N ILE A 173 -17.00 7.02 -7.37
CA ILE A 173 -18.39 7.49 -7.29
C ILE A 173 -18.43 9.01 -7.06
N PHE A 174 -17.53 9.54 -6.24
CA PHE A 174 -17.47 10.99 -5.98
C PHE A 174 -16.86 11.81 -7.12
N THR A 175 -16.00 11.22 -7.94
CA THR A 175 -15.28 11.94 -9.01
C THR A 175 -15.81 11.66 -10.42
N ASN A 176 -16.59 10.60 -10.61
CA ASN A 176 -17.19 10.20 -11.88
C ASN A 176 -18.62 9.67 -11.65
N ALA A 177 -19.59 10.58 -11.64
CA ALA A 177 -20.99 10.26 -11.36
C ALA A 177 -21.67 9.45 -12.46
N GLU A 178 -21.23 9.58 -13.72
CA GLU A 178 -21.79 8.88 -14.88
C GLU A 178 -21.64 7.36 -14.74
N LEU A 179 -20.50 6.91 -14.22
CA LEU A 179 -20.22 5.49 -13.95
C LEU A 179 -20.50 5.08 -12.50
N SER A 180 -21.23 5.88 -11.73
CA SER A 180 -21.52 5.59 -10.32
C SER A 180 -22.17 4.21 -10.11
N ALA A 181 -23.11 3.82 -10.98
CA ALA A 181 -23.76 2.51 -10.94
C ALA A 181 -22.74 1.35 -11.09
N PHE A 182 -21.75 1.50 -11.97
CA PHE A 182 -20.68 0.51 -12.13
C PHE A 182 -19.85 0.38 -10.84
N TYR A 183 -19.45 1.49 -10.23
CA TYR A 183 -18.67 1.45 -8.98
C TYR A 183 -19.49 0.93 -7.78
N PHE A 184 -20.79 1.20 -7.71
CA PHE A 184 -21.68 0.58 -6.73
C PHE A 184 -21.74 -0.94 -6.92
N ALA A 185 -21.81 -1.42 -8.17
CA ALA A 185 -21.76 -2.86 -8.46
C ALA A 185 -20.40 -3.46 -8.05
N VAL A 186 -19.28 -2.77 -8.32
CA VAL A 186 -17.94 -3.18 -7.86
C VAL A 186 -17.89 -3.35 -6.35
N ILE A 187 -18.46 -2.42 -5.58
CA ILE A 187 -18.54 -2.53 -4.12
C ILE A 187 -19.35 -3.76 -3.70
N GLY A 188 -20.54 -3.95 -4.27
CA GLY A 188 -21.40 -5.10 -3.97
C GLY A 188 -20.73 -6.44 -4.26
N LEU A 189 -20.08 -6.56 -5.42
CA LEU A 189 -19.32 -7.75 -5.82
C LEU A 189 -18.13 -8.01 -4.87
N ASN A 190 -17.38 -6.97 -4.51
CA ASN A 190 -16.26 -7.12 -3.59
C ASN A 190 -16.70 -7.48 -2.16
N PHE A 191 -17.91 -7.12 -1.73
CA PHE A 191 -18.45 -7.63 -0.46
C PHE A 191 -18.68 -9.14 -0.46
N ILE A 192 -19.08 -9.72 -1.60
CA ILE A 192 -19.13 -11.19 -1.76
C ILE A 192 -17.72 -11.76 -1.59
N GLY A 193 -16.73 -11.17 -2.25
CA GLY A 193 -15.33 -11.54 -2.11
C GLY A 193 -14.85 -11.46 -0.66
N LEU A 194 -15.19 -10.39 0.05
CA LEU A 194 -14.78 -10.15 1.44
C LEU A 194 -15.35 -11.23 2.35
N TYR A 195 -16.63 -11.57 2.18
CA TYR A 195 -17.27 -12.67 2.89
C TYR A 195 -16.56 -14.01 2.62
N LEU A 196 -16.22 -14.30 1.36
CA LEU A 196 -15.50 -15.52 0.98
C LEU A 196 -14.09 -15.59 1.59
N THR A 197 -13.35 -14.48 1.66
CA THR A 197 -12.03 -14.46 2.32
C THR A 197 -12.11 -14.82 3.80
N ALA A 198 -13.29 -14.62 4.38
CA ALA A 198 -13.62 -14.79 5.77
C ALA A 198 -12.67 -14.03 6.72
N SER A 199 -12.01 -12.96 6.27
CA SER A 199 -11.00 -12.21 7.04
C SER A 199 -11.64 -11.19 7.98
N PHE A 200 -11.70 -11.48 9.29
CA PHE A 200 -12.22 -10.54 10.29
C PHE A 200 -11.44 -9.22 10.32
N SER A 201 -10.11 -9.28 10.18
CA SER A 201 -9.26 -8.09 10.09
C SER A 201 -9.65 -7.20 8.92
N SER A 202 -10.00 -7.81 7.77
CA SER A 202 -10.38 -7.06 6.59
C SER A 202 -11.75 -6.40 6.68
N PHE A 203 -12.72 -7.05 7.33
CA PHE A 203 -14.00 -6.40 7.65
C PHE A 203 -13.79 -5.15 8.49
N THR A 204 -13.05 -5.26 9.60
CA THR A 204 -12.79 -4.13 10.51
C THR A 204 -12.04 -3.00 9.81
N ALA A 205 -10.98 -3.32 9.07
CA ALA A 205 -10.19 -2.34 8.34
C ALA A 205 -11.00 -1.64 7.24
N MET A 206 -11.81 -2.39 6.50
CA MET A 206 -12.69 -1.81 5.48
C MET A 206 -13.73 -0.88 6.09
N PHE A 207 -14.39 -1.27 7.19
CA PHE A 207 -15.39 -0.42 7.85
C PHE A 207 -14.77 0.88 8.35
N ALA A 208 -13.58 0.79 8.96
CA ALA A 208 -12.84 1.97 9.41
C ALA A 208 -12.47 2.89 8.25
N ALA A 209 -11.94 2.35 7.14
CA ALA A 209 -11.54 3.13 5.98
C ALA A 209 -12.70 3.85 5.30
N VAL A 210 -13.85 3.17 5.13
CA VAL A 210 -15.08 3.77 4.59
C VAL A 210 -15.60 4.87 5.52
N ALA A 211 -15.63 4.64 6.84
CA ALA A 211 -16.04 5.66 7.81
C ALA A 211 -15.14 6.92 7.72
N VAL A 212 -13.82 6.74 7.72
CA VAL A 212 -12.84 7.83 7.56
C VAL A 212 -13.11 8.61 6.26
N MET A 213 -13.29 7.91 5.13
CA MET A 213 -13.58 8.55 3.85
C MET A 213 -14.86 9.39 3.90
N LEU A 214 -15.95 8.83 4.44
CA LEU A 214 -17.26 9.52 4.50
C LEU A 214 -17.22 10.76 5.40
N PHE A 215 -16.54 10.68 6.56
CA PHE A 215 -16.35 11.82 7.45
C PHE A 215 -15.49 12.91 6.81
N LEU A 216 -14.38 12.55 6.18
CA LEU A 216 -13.52 13.52 5.49
C LEU A 216 -14.21 14.16 4.29
N LYS A 217 -15.12 13.45 3.60
CA LYS A 217 -16.02 14.00 2.56
C LYS A 217 -17.18 14.81 3.12
N LYS A 218 -17.28 14.98 4.44
CA LYS A 218 -18.36 15.67 5.16
C LYS A 218 -19.76 15.09 4.87
N LYS A 219 -19.83 13.80 4.52
CA LYS A 219 -21.08 13.06 4.29
C LYS A 219 -21.60 12.46 5.60
N ASN A 220 -21.68 13.28 6.66
CA ASN A 220 -21.92 12.82 8.03
C ASN A 220 -23.19 11.99 8.18
N LYS A 221 -24.29 12.35 7.50
CA LYS A 221 -25.54 11.57 7.52
C LYS A 221 -25.35 10.15 6.99
N ILE A 222 -24.62 10.01 5.88
CA ILE A 222 -24.29 8.71 5.27
C ILE A 222 -23.31 7.95 6.15
N ALA A 223 -22.32 8.64 6.74
CA ALA A 223 -21.37 8.04 7.68
C ALA A 223 -22.08 7.44 8.91
N VAL A 224 -23.01 8.20 9.52
CA VAL A 224 -23.81 7.72 10.66
C VAL A 224 -24.69 6.54 10.25
N ALA A 225 -25.40 6.62 9.11
CA ALA A 225 -26.20 5.51 8.60
C ALA A 225 -25.36 4.26 8.34
N PHE A 226 -24.16 4.43 7.78
CA PHE A 226 -23.20 3.35 7.58
C PHE A 226 -22.74 2.73 8.90
N ILE A 227 -22.34 3.54 9.89
CA ILE A 227 -21.95 3.04 11.22
C ILE A 227 -23.10 2.28 11.88
N LEU A 228 -24.31 2.82 11.83
CA LEU A 228 -25.50 2.13 12.35
C LEU A 228 -25.74 0.80 11.64
N SER A 229 -25.57 0.75 10.31
CA SER A 229 -25.68 -0.50 9.54
C SER A 229 -24.63 -1.54 9.95
N VAL A 230 -23.40 -1.10 10.25
CA VAL A 230 -22.33 -1.98 10.75
C VAL A 230 -22.66 -2.48 12.16
N VAL A 231 -23.16 -1.62 13.05
CA VAL A 231 -23.58 -2.02 14.40
C VAL A 231 -24.72 -3.03 14.34
N VAL A 232 -25.73 -2.81 13.50
CA VAL A 232 -26.84 -3.75 13.28
C VAL A 232 -26.29 -5.06 12.72
N PHE A 233 -25.40 -5.02 11.72
CA PHE A 233 -24.78 -6.21 11.16
C PHE A 233 -24.00 -7.01 12.21
N VAL A 234 -23.17 -6.37 13.04
CA VAL A 234 -22.45 -7.02 14.13
C VAL A 234 -23.41 -7.60 15.17
N GLY A 235 -24.49 -6.88 15.52
CA GLY A 235 -25.55 -7.39 16.39
C GLY A 235 -26.23 -8.64 15.81
N LEU A 236 -26.52 -8.66 14.51
CA LEU A 236 -27.06 -9.83 13.82
C LEU A 236 -26.09 -11.01 13.84
N LEU A 237 -24.78 -10.78 13.64
CA LEU A 237 -23.77 -11.84 13.75
C LEU A 237 -23.66 -12.41 15.17
N ALA A 238 -23.89 -11.59 16.19
CA ALA A 238 -23.90 -12.04 17.59
C ALA A 238 -25.14 -12.89 17.92
N VAL A 239 -26.32 -12.53 17.39
CA VAL A 239 -27.57 -13.27 17.59
C VAL A 239 -27.63 -14.54 16.72
N PHE A 240 -27.07 -14.48 15.51
CA PHE A 240 -27.03 -15.58 14.55
C PHE A 240 -25.58 -15.92 14.18
N PRO A 241 -24.83 -16.65 15.04
CA PRO A 241 -23.43 -17.00 14.78
C PRO A 241 -23.21 -17.80 13.48
N GLN A 242 -24.27 -18.40 12.93
CA GLN A 242 -24.25 -19.16 11.68
C GLN A 242 -23.97 -18.27 10.45
N LEU A 243 -24.21 -16.96 10.59
CA LEU A 243 -23.91 -15.95 9.58
C LEU A 243 -22.44 -15.52 9.60
N LEU A 244 -21.64 -15.96 10.59
CA LEU A 244 -20.23 -15.64 10.62
C LEU A 244 -19.53 -16.30 9.42
N PRO A 245 -18.60 -15.58 8.74
CA PRO A 245 -17.83 -16.15 7.64
C PRO A 245 -17.02 -17.40 8.03
N ARG A 246 -16.76 -17.58 9.33
CA ARG A 246 -16.18 -18.80 9.93
C ARG A 246 -16.88 -19.06 11.25
N GLY A 247 -16.94 -20.32 11.68
CA GLY A 247 -17.53 -20.68 12.98
C GLY A 247 -16.91 -19.89 14.15
N SER A 248 -17.68 -19.69 15.21
CA SER A 248 -17.30 -18.87 16.39
C SER A 248 -15.94 -19.26 16.98
N GLN A 249 -15.62 -20.55 17.04
CA GLN A 249 -14.31 -21.05 17.51
C GLN A 249 -13.11 -20.55 16.70
N ALA A 250 -13.31 -20.12 15.46
CA ALA A 250 -12.23 -19.57 14.63
C ALA A 250 -11.70 -18.23 15.18
N ILE A 251 -12.56 -17.46 15.87
CA ILE A 251 -12.17 -16.20 16.52
C ILE A 251 -11.19 -16.50 17.66
N ASP A 252 -11.57 -17.40 18.56
CA ASP A 252 -10.74 -17.78 19.71
C ASP A 252 -9.40 -18.38 19.28
N ARG A 253 -9.42 -19.29 18.30
CA ARG A 253 -8.18 -19.88 17.75
C ARG A 253 -7.28 -18.83 17.13
N THR A 254 -7.83 -17.90 16.34
CA THR A 254 -7.05 -16.82 15.71
C THR A 254 -6.46 -15.89 16.76
N LEU A 255 -7.21 -15.55 17.81
CA LEU A 255 -6.73 -14.71 18.90
C LEU A 255 -5.63 -15.40 19.70
N ALA A 256 -5.80 -16.67 20.06
CA ALA A 256 -4.80 -17.46 20.78
C ALA A 256 -3.49 -17.56 19.99
N GLN A 257 -3.58 -17.81 18.67
CA GLN A 257 -2.41 -17.79 17.78
C GLN A 257 -1.71 -16.43 17.80
N ARG A 258 -2.45 -15.33 17.67
CA ARG A 258 -1.89 -13.97 17.71
C ARG A 258 -1.22 -13.65 19.03
N LEU A 259 -1.83 -14.00 20.16
CA LEU A 259 -1.23 -13.79 21.48
C LEU A 259 0.08 -14.57 21.63
N SER A 260 0.16 -15.81 21.14
CA SER A 260 1.40 -16.59 21.10
C SER A 260 2.46 -15.90 20.24
N ILE A 261 2.09 -15.43 19.05
CA ILE A 261 2.99 -14.70 18.13
C ILE A 261 3.51 -13.43 18.80
N TRP A 262 2.63 -12.59 19.33
CA TRP A 262 2.99 -11.32 19.94
C TRP A 262 3.87 -11.51 21.17
N THR A 263 3.61 -12.53 21.99
CA THR A 263 4.44 -12.86 23.14
C THR A 263 5.86 -13.25 22.71
N ALA A 264 6.00 -14.06 21.66
CA ALA A 264 7.31 -14.39 21.09
C ALA A 264 8.00 -13.16 20.46
N SER A 265 7.25 -12.31 19.75
CA SER A 265 7.76 -11.07 19.16
C SER A 265 8.32 -10.13 20.23
N VAL A 266 7.61 -9.92 21.34
CA VAL A 266 8.08 -9.06 22.45
C VAL A 266 9.40 -9.57 23.02
N LYS A 267 9.51 -10.88 23.31
CA LYS A 267 10.76 -11.49 23.76
C LYS A 267 11.90 -11.34 22.75
N GLY A 268 11.59 -11.42 21.46
CA GLY A 268 12.57 -11.19 20.39
C GLY A 268 13.04 -9.74 20.32
N ILE A 269 12.13 -8.77 20.50
CA ILE A 269 12.44 -7.34 20.55
C ILE A 269 13.36 -7.03 21.74
N GLU A 270 13.08 -7.62 22.91
CA GLU A 270 13.91 -7.44 24.11
C GLU A 270 15.37 -7.87 23.91
N GLN A 271 15.63 -8.90 23.08
CA GLN A 271 16.99 -9.33 22.77
C GLN A 271 17.75 -8.39 21.83
N HIS A 272 17.05 -7.69 20.92
CA HIS A 272 17.68 -6.87 19.87
C HIS A 272 17.00 -5.51 19.69
N LEU A 273 16.89 -4.77 20.78
CA LEU A 273 16.05 -3.58 20.89
C LEU A 273 16.35 -2.47 19.87
N PHE A 274 17.63 -2.18 19.61
CA PHE A 274 18.01 -0.97 18.87
C PHE A 274 17.81 -1.11 17.36
N PHE A 275 18.34 -2.17 16.75
CA PHE A 275 18.37 -2.36 15.30
C PHE A 275 17.55 -3.55 14.80
N GLY A 276 17.00 -4.37 15.70
CA GLY A 276 16.28 -5.60 15.33
C GLY A 276 17.19 -6.67 14.72
N ARG A 277 16.58 -7.62 13.99
CA ARG A 277 17.28 -8.75 13.33
C ARG A 277 17.14 -8.76 11.79
N GLY A 278 16.70 -7.66 11.20
CA GLY A 278 16.41 -7.53 9.77
C GLY A 278 15.01 -8.04 9.41
N ALA A 279 14.59 -7.83 8.16
CA ALA A 279 13.26 -8.24 7.69
C ALA A 279 13.02 -9.75 7.88
N MET A 280 11.77 -10.14 8.15
CA MET A 280 11.36 -11.53 8.43
C MET A 280 11.98 -12.13 9.71
N ALA A 281 12.36 -11.29 10.69
CA ALA A 281 12.99 -11.73 11.93
C ALA A 281 12.15 -12.72 12.74
N TYR A 282 10.81 -12.66 12.63
CA TYR A 282 9.93 -13.59 13.35
C TYR A 282 10.22 -15.07 13.03
N GLN A 283 10.53 -15.38 11.76
CA GLN A 283 10.88 -16.74 11.34
C GLN A 283 12.11 -17.29 12.05
N MET A 284 13.00 -16.40 12.50
CA MET A 284 14.25 -16.77 13.16
C MET A 284 14.06 -17.05 14.66
N ILE A 285 12.94 -16.60 15.25
CA ILE A 285 12.76 -16.58 16.71
C ILE A 285 11.60 -17.41 17.22
N TYR A 286 10.64 -17.80 16.35
CA TYR A 286 9.41 -18.45 16.84
C TYR A 286 9.71 -19.74 17.59
N GLU A 287 10.68 -20.55 17.14
CA GLU A 287 11.05 -21.80 17.83
C GLU A 287 11.71 -21.51 19.19
N GLN A 288 12.61 -20.54 19.23
CA GLN A 288 13.33 -20.13 20.45
C GLN A 288 12.37 -19.72 21.58
N PHE A 289 11.25 -19.06 21.24
CA PHE A 289 10.30 -18.55 22.23
C PHE A 289 8.98 -19.33 22.29
N SER A 290 8.92 -20.52 21.70
CA SER A 290 7.72 -21.35 21.64
C SER A 290 6.50 -20.60 21.07
N GLY A 291 6.77 -19.70 20.12
CA GLY A 291 5.76 -18.95 19.39
C GLY A 291 5.12 -19.80 18.28
N TYR A 292 3.88 -19.45 17.92
CA TYR A 292 3.20 -20.09 16.80
C TYR A 292 3.98 -19.92 15.49
N LYS A 293 4.15 -21.02 14.75
CA LYS A 293 4.92 -21.04 13.49
C LYS A 293 4.22 -20.22 12.41
N THR A 294 4.83 -19.11 12.02
CA THR A 294 4.39 -18.25 10.93
C THR A 294 5.56 -17.40 10.42
N TYR A 295 5.31 -16.51 9.46
CA TYR A 295 6.34 -15.76 8.77
C TYR A 295 6.65 -14.37 9.39
N HIS A 296 5.71 -13.79 10.12
CA HIS A 296 5.78 -12.40 10.61
C HIS A 296 4.94 -12.25 11.88
N CYS A 297 4.97 -11.08 12.52
CA CYS A 297 4.42 -10.87 13.86
C CYS A 297 2.88 -10.75 13.93
N HIS A 298 2.17 -10.81 12.80
CA HIS A 298 0.71 -10.55 12.73
C HIS A 298 0.29 -9.26 13.46
N ASN A 299 1.18 -8.26 13.47
CA ASN A 299 0.97 -6.92 13.97
C ASN A 299 2.10 -6.05 13.41
N LEU A 300 1.75 -5.05 12.60
CA LEU A 300 2.68 -4.19 11.86
C LEU A 300 3.67 -3.47 12.78
N PHE A 301 3.23 -3.03 13.97
CA PHE A 301 4.10 -2.29 14.89
C PHE A 301 5.12 -3.22 15.55
N LEU A 302 4.68 -4.40 16.02
CA LEU A 302 5.59 -5.42 16.54
C LEU A 302 6.54 -5.93 15.46
N ASP A 303 6.07 -6.08 14.22
CA ASP A 303 6.88 -6.54 13.11
C ASP A 303 7.98 -5.54 12.75
N VAL A 304 7.65 -4.24 12.69
CA VAL A 304 8.63 -3.17 12.48
C VAL A 304 9.66 -3.13 13.62
N LEU A 305 9.23 -3.22 14.88
CA LEU A 305 10.13 -3.22 16.03
C LEU A 305 11.04 -4.45 16.05
N LEU A 306 10.51 -5.64 15.75
CA LEU A 306 11.31 -6.86 15.73
C LEU A 306 12.32 -6.86 14.57
N ASN A 307 11.89 -6.41 13.40
CA ASN A 307 12.73 -6.40 12.21
C ASN A 307 13.81 -5.31 12.28
N PHE A 308 13.47 -4.10 12.75
CA PHE A 308 14.33 -2.92 12.60
C PHE A 308 14.63 -2.17 13.91
N GLY A 309 14.14 -2.65 15.05
CA GLY A 309 14.34 -2.06 16.36
C GLY A 309 13.73 -0.67 16.51
N ILE A 310 14.02 -0.03 17.65
CA ILE A 310 13.57 1.34 17.94
C ILE A 310 14.13 2.34 16.92
N VAL A 311 15.35 2.14 16.43
CA VAL A 311 15.96 3.03 15.43
C VAL A 311 15.15 2.98 14.13
N GLY A 312 14.83 1.80 13.62
CA GLY A 312 14.03 1.68 12.41
C GLY A 312 12.59 2.13 12.60
N PHE A 313 12.00 1.85 13.76
CA PHE A 313 10.68 2.36 14.12
C PHE A 313 10.64 3.89 14.11
N ALA A 314 11.64 4.55 14.70
CA ALA A 314 11.77 6.00 14.68
C ALA A 314 11.97 6.54 13.26
N CYS A 315 12.80 5.91 12.44
CA CYS A 315 13.00 6.30 11.04
C CYS A 315 11.70 6.24 10.22
N ILE A 316 10.95 5.15 10.33
CA ILE A 316 9.64 5.00 9.68
C ILE A 316 8.66 6.03 10.23
N GLY A 317 8.64 6.26 11.54
CA GLY A 317 7.80 7.25 12.19
C GLY A 317 8.07 8.69 11.70
N ILE A 318 9.35 9.08 11.56
CA ILE A 318 9.74 10.37 11.00
C ILE A 318 9.25 10.49 9.56
N TYR A 319 9.46 9.47 8.73
CA TYR A 319 9.00 9.47 7.34
C TYR A 319 7.47 9.63 7.24
N VAL A 320 6.72 8.85 8.02
CA VAL A 320 5.25 8.95 8.10
C VAL A 320 4.83 10.35 8.57
N GLY A 321 5.48 10.91 9.58
CA GLY A 321 5.21 12.27 10.07
C GLY A 321 5.42 13.35 8.99
N VAL A 322 6.48 13.23 8.19
CA VAL A 322 6.70 14.09 7.02
C VAL A 322 5.58 13.92 5.99
N GLN A 323 5.19 12.70 5.65
CA GLN A 323 4.12 12.46 4.68
C GLN A 323 2.77 13.01 5.17
N LEU A 324 2.46 12.89 6.47
CA LEU A 324 1.28 13.49 7.08
C LEU A 324 1.30 15.02 7.01
N LYS A 325 2.46 15.64 7.28
CA LYS A 325 2.63 17.09 7.13
C LYS A 325 2.38 17.53 5.68
N LEU A 326 2.93 16.82 4.70
CA LEU A 326 2.71 17.12 3.28
C LEU A 326 1.24 16.94 2.89
N LEU A 327 0.59 15.87 3.35
CA LEU A 327 -0.83 15.63 3.11
C LEU A 327 -1.70 16.74 3.72
N PHE A 328 -1.40 17.18 4.93
CA PHE A 328 -2.07 18.30 5.59
C PHE A 328 -1.92 19.60 4.80
N LEU A 329 -0.71 19.92 4.32
CA LEU A 329 -0.48 21.09 3.48
C LEU A 329 -1.27 21.02 2.17
N ARG A 330 -1.37 19.84 1.53
CA ARG A 330 -2.21 19.65 0.33
C ARG A 330 -3.68 19.93 0.62
N VAL A 331 -4.18 19.43 1.75
CA VAL A 331 -5.56 19.65 2.20
C VAL A 331 -5.83 21.13 2.47
N ARG A 332 -4.95 21.80 3.23
CA ARG A 332 -5.08 23.23 3.54
C ARG A 332 -5.10 24.11 2.29
N ASN A 333 -4.36 23.72 1.25
CA ASN A 333 -4.26 24.44 -0.02
C ASN A 333 -5.23 23.93 -1.10
N ASN A 334 -6.20 23.07 -0.75
CA ASN A 334 -7.21 22.52 -1.66
C ASN A 334 -6.65 21.79 -2.90
N ILE A 335 -5.49 21.16 -2.78
CA ILE A 335 -4.81 20.46 -3.89
C ILE A 335 -5.27 19.00 -3.93
N CYS A 336 -5.99 18.62 -4.98
CA CYS A 336 -6.45 17.23 -5.21
C CYS A 336 -7.16 16.61 -3.99
N MET A 337 -8.14 17.33 -3.43
CA MET A 337 -8.82 16.95 -2.18
C MET A 337 -9.34 15.50 -2.16
N ASP A 338 -10.00 15.04 -3.23
CA ASP A 338 -10.55 13.68 -3.28
C ASP A 338 -9.48 12.59 -3.20
N MET A 339 -8.34 12.81 -3.85
CA MET A 339 -7.19 11.90 -3.80
C MET A 339 -6.53 11.90 -2.42
N ASN A 340 -6.45 13.06 -1.76
CA ASN A 340 -5.93 13.13 -0.39
C ASN A 340 -6.83 12.38 0.60
N ILE A 341 -8.15 12.46 0.42
CA ILE A 341 -9.12 11.71 1.23
C ILE A 341 -8.98 10.20 0.98
N LEU A 342 -8.82 9.78 -0.27
CA LEU A 342 -8.53 8.39 -0.62
C LEU A 342 -7.23 7.90 0.05
N MET A 343 -6.16 8.70 0.00
CA MET A 343 -4.89 8.38 0.66
C MET A 343 -5.03 8.24 2.18
N ALA A 344 -5.79 9.13 2.82
CA ALA A 344 -6.06 9.06 4.26
C ALA A 344 -6.87 7.80 4.63
N ALA A 345 -7.90 7.48 3.85
CA ALA A 345 -8.70 6.27 4.04
C ALA A 345 -7.88 4.98 3.82
N ALA A 346 -7.03 4.95 2.79
CA ALA A 346 -6.12 3.83 2.54
C ALA A 346 -5.12 3.65 3.69
N SER A 347 -4.60 4.75 4.23
CA SER A 347 -3.70 4.72 5.39
C SER A 347 -4.43 4.20 6.63
N ALA A 348 -5.68 4.60 6.86
CA ALA A 348 -6.51 4.06 7.94
C ALA A 348 -6.73 2.55 7.79
N ALA A 349 -7.01 2.05 6.58
CA ALA A 349 -7.08 0.61 6.32
C ALA A 349 -5.77 -0.10 6.70
N VAL A 350 -4.62 0.41 6.24
CA VAL A 350 -3.30 -0.15 6.56
C VAL A 350 -3.06 -0.21 8.07
N PHE A 351 -3.33 0.86 8.81
CA PHE A 351 -3.08 0.88 10.26
C PHE A 351 -4.04 -0.04 11.02
N VAL A 352 -5.34 -0.04 10.68
CA VAL A 352 -6.34 -0.87 11.36
C VAL A 352 -6.13 -2.36 11.07
N HIS A 353 -5.93 -2.73 9.80
CA HIS A 353 -5.55 -4.10 9.44
C HIS A 353 -4.22 -4.47 10.11
N GLY A 354 -3.27 -3.53 10.08
CA GLY A 354 -1.94 -3.58 10.68
C GLY A 354 -1.91 -3.96 12.16
N LEU A 355 -2.99 -3.76 12.92
CA LEU A 355 -3.07 -4.22 14.31
C LEU A 355 -3.08 -5.75 14.44
N THR A 356 -3.36 -6.46 13.35
CA THR A 356 -3.71 -7.88 13.38
C THR A 356 -3.10 -8.72 12.26
N ASP A 357 -2.47 -8.09 11.27
CA ASP A 357 -1.65 -8.73 10.25
C ASP A 357 -0.72 -7.70 9.59
N VAL A 358 0.26 -8.15 8.81
CA VAL A 358 1.29 -7.33 8.15
C VAL A 358 1.10 -7.34 6.62
N THR A 359 -0.16 -7.35 6.19
CA THR A 359 -0.55 -7.56 4.79
C THR A 359 -0.01 -6.49 3.84
N ILE A 360 0.28 -5.28 4.32
CA ILE A 360 0.83 -4.18 3.50
C ILE A 360 2.23 -4.45 2.94
N LEU A 361 3.02 -5.32 3.61
CA LEU A 361 4.37 -5.64 3.17
C LEU A 361 4.41 -6.70 2.05
N TRP A 362 3.25 -7.20 1.63
CA TRP A 362 3.14 -8.06 0.46
C TRP A 362 3.20 -7.26 -0.85
N ILE A 363 3.80 -7.84 -1.90
CA ILE A 363 4.11 -7.10 -3.14
C ILE A 363 2.86 -6.49 -3.80
N GLN A 364 1.77 -7.26 -3.93
CA GLN A 364 0.54 -6.80 -4.62
C GLN A 364 -0.20 -5.71 -3.84
N THR A 365 -0.31 -5.86 -2.52
CA THR A 365 -0.97 -4.90 -1.62
C THR A 365 -0.13 -3.64 -1.44
N GLY A 366 1.19 -3.78 -1.30
CA GLY A 366 2.15 -2.69 -1.23
C GLY A 366 2.16 -1.86 -2.52
N VAL A 367 2.13 -2.50 -3.69
CA VAL A 367 2.04 -1.81 -4.99
C VAL A 367 0.70 -1.10 -5.17
N LEU A 368 -0.42 -1.71 -4.78
CA LEU A 368 -1.73 -1.07 -4.85
C LEU A 368 -1.78 0.19 -3.96
N PHE A 369 -1.24 0.10 -2.75
CA PHE A 369 -1.09 1.26 -1.86
C PHE A 369 -0.15 2.32 -2.47
N ALA A 370 0.96 1.90 -3.08
CA ALA A 370 1.89 2.80 -3.77
C ALA A 370 1.22 3.54 -4.95
N LEU A 371 0.30 2.89 -5.68
CA LEU A 371 -0.52 3.54 -6.70
C LEU A 371 -1.42 4.61 -6.09
N ILE A 372 -2.09 4.35 -4.97
CA ILE A 372 -2.88 5.37 -4.25
C ILE A 372 -1.97 6.52 -3.80
N TYR A 373 -0.83 6.20 -3.19
CA TYR A 373 0.17 7.16 -2.71
C TYR A 373 0.74 8.03 -3.83
N SER A 374 0.87 7.50 -5.05
CA SER A 374 1.40 8.24 -6.20
C SER A 374 0.61 9.52 -6.51
N SER A 375 -0.67 9.60 -6.11
CA SER A 375 -1.48 10.81 -6.23
C SER A 375 -0.90 12.03 -5.50
N THR A 376 -0.07 11.82 -4.47
CA THR A 376 0.65 12.87 -3.75
C THR A 376 1.67 13.59 -4.64
N GLY A 377 2.11 12.97 -5.73
CA GLY A 377 2.95 13.59 -6.76
C GLY A 377 2.21 14.64 -7.58
N ILE A 378 0.89 14.49 -7.77
CA ILE A 378 0.08 15.41 -8.57
C ILE A 378 0.02 16.77 -7.85
N GLY A 379 0.57 17.81 -8.48
CA GLY A 379 0.63 19.16 -7.92
C GLY A 379 1.65 19.35 -6.80
N SER A 380 2.56 18.40 -6.58
CA SER A 380 3.63 18.48 -5.57
C SER A 380 4.56 19.69 -5.77
N GLY A 381 4.87 20.02 -7.03
CA GLY A 381 5.69 21.18 -7.37
C GLY A 381 5.13 22.53 -6.92
N TYR A 382 3.81 22.64 -6.67
CA TYR A 382 3.24 23.85 -6.07
C TYR A 382 3.65 24.00 -4.61
N ILE A 383 3.60 22.92 -3.83
CA ILE A 383 3.99 22.94 -2.41
C ILE A 383 5.49 23.16 -2.29
N GLU A 384 6.29 22.43 -3.06
CA GLU A 384 7.75 22.52 -3.00
C GLU A 384 8.28 23.91 -3.40
N LYS A 385 7.60 24.62 -4.32
CA LYS A 385 8.01 25.96 -4.76
C LYS A 385 7.37 27.12 -3.99
N SER A 386 6.14 26.95 -3.50
CA SER A 386 5.33 28.06 -2.96
C SER A 386 5.16 28.01 -1.44
N VAL A 387 5.42 26.85 -0.82
CA VAL A 387 5.33 26.66 0.63
C VAL A 387 6.71 26.22 1.09
N HIS A 388 7.48 27.13 1.70
CA HIS A 388 8.75 26.79 2.33
C HIS A 388 8.48 25.68 3.35
N VAL A 389 8.80 24.43 3.02
CA VAL A 389 8.73 23.31 3.96
C VAL A 389 10.06 23.39 4.72
N PRO A 390 10.08 23.78 6.01
CA PRO A 390 11.33 23.80 6.75
C PRO A 390 11.92 22.40 6.72
N SER A 391 13.17 22.29 6.27
CA SER A 391 13.90 21.03 6.31
C SER A 391 14.09 20.64 7.78
N LEU A 392 13.67 19.43 8.16
CA LEU A 392 13.89 18.89 9.51
C LEU A 392 15.36 18.48 9.73
N LEU A 393 16.16 18.50 8.67
CA LEU A 393 17.60 18.28 8.67
C LEU A 393 18.25 19.48 7.98
N PRO A 394 19.45 19.92 8.40
CA PRO A 394 20.13 21.06 7.78
C PRO A 394 20.21 20.88 6.27
N GLU A 395 19.89 21.95 5.53
CA GLU A 395 20.03 21.99 4.09
C GLU A 395 21.49 21.70 3.73
N TYR A 396 21.74 20.53 3.13
CA TYR A 396 22.81 20.47 2.16
C TYR A 396 22.30 21.21 0.93
N SER A 397 22.46 22.53 0.96
CA SER A 397 22.44 23.40 -0.21
C SER A 397 23.58 22.97 -1.14
N GLY A 398 23.41 21.84 -1.81
CA GLY A 398 24.15 21.57 -3.02
C GLY A 398 23.56 22.50 -4.07
N ASP A 399 24.35 23.47 -4.51
CA ASP A 399 24.03 24.31 -5.67
C ASP A 399 23.31 23.47 -6.73
N SER A 400 22.24 24.03 -7.28
CA SER A 400 21.49 23.40 -8.36
C SER A 400 22.46 22.79 -9.37
N VAL A 401 22.30 21.52 -9.69
CA VAL A 401 23.15 20.81 -10.67
C VAL A 401 23.13 21.51 -12.05
N ALA A 402 22.19 22.43 -12.28
CA ALA A 402 22.17 23.35 -13.41
C ALA A 402 23.36 24.33 -13.46
N ALA A 403 23.99 24.66 -12.33
CA ALA A 403 25.14 25.57 -12.28
C ALA A 403 26.48 24.89 -12.64
N LEU A 404 26.54 23.55 -12.57
CA LEU A 404 27.77 22.78 -12.82
C LEU A 404 27.99 22.41 -14.30
N TYR A 405 26.97 22.54 -15.15
CA TYR A 405 27.09 22.27 -16.59
C TYR A 405 27.31 23.54 -17.46
N LEU A 406 27.45 24.71 -16.83
CA LEU A 406 27.79 25.97 -17.51
C LEU A 406 29.20 26.48 -17.18
N LYS A 407 29.99 25.68 -16.45
CA LYS A 407 31.43 25.86 -16.27
C LYS A 407 32.15 24.57 -16.65
N ASN A 408 32.26 24.34 -17.95
CA ASN A 408 33.44 23.80 -18.65
C ASN A 408 33.13 23.65 -20.13
#